data_AF-A0A920ADW8-F1
#
_entry.id   AF-A0A920ADW8-F1
#
_cell.length_a   1.000
_cell.length_b   1.000
_cell.length_c   1.000
_cell.angle_alpha   90.00
_cell.angle_beta   90.00
_cell.angle_gamma   90.00
#
_symmetry.space_group_name_H-M   'P 1'
#
loop_
_entity.id
_entity.type
_entity.pdbx_description
1 polymer ?
#
loop_
_entity_poly.entity_id
_entity_poly.type
_entity_poly.pdbx_seq_one_letter_code
_entity_poly.pdbx_strand_id
1 'polypeptide(L)'
;MEQGHTGASSNVTTGAAHLGNCPYDAGQHQYVSDAATTPESFANDFHIYGIQWGPDYISWFVDDEMVFQVSPEDYNSNYVWPFNDNQWYIILNLAITPNYPLIIKLYFLQKCKLIGLEYFHYSNRTL
;
A
#
# COMPACT_ATOMS: atom_id res chain seq x y z
N MET A 1 -6.72 3.55 -0.85
CA MET A 1 -5.72 2.80 -0.06
C MET A 1 -4.39 2.82 -0.78
N GLU A 2 -3.29 2.75 -0.05
CA GLU A 2 -1.94 2.59 -0.60
C GLU A 2 -1.20 1.53 0.21
N GLN A 3 -0.38 0.74 -0.48
CA GLN A 3 0.68 -0.04 0.16
C GLN A 3 1.99 0.28 -0.55
N GLY A 4 3.01 0.67 0.21
CA GLY A 4 4.18 1.33 -0.33
C GLY A 4 5.44 1.13 0.47
N HIS A 5 6.54 1.59 -0.12
CA HIS A 5 7.88 1.54 0.43
C HIS A 5 8.50 2.93 0.38
N THR A 6 8.97 3.47 1.51
CA THR A 6 9.61 4.80 1.57
C THR A 6 11.13 4.65 1.68
N GLY A 7 11.85 5.43 0.87
CA GLY A 7 13.27 5.20 0.52
C GLY A 7 14.34 5.28 1.62
N ALA A 8 13.99 5.30 2.90
CA ALA A 8 14.96 5.32 4.01
C ALA A 8 15.25 3.92 4.60
N SER A 9 14.32 2.97 4.54
CA SER A 9 14.46 1.67 5.20
C SER A 9 13.92 0.55 4.32
N SER A 10 14.81 -0.22 3.70
CA SER A 10 14.44 -1.28 2.76
C SER A 10 13.68 -2.46 3.40
N ASN A 11 13.59 -2.48 4.72
CA ASN A 11 12.99 -3.51 5.55
C ASN A 11 11.65 -3.07 6.19
N VAL A 12 11.03 -2.00 5.67
CA VAL A 12 9.71 -1.52 6.12
C VAL A 12 8.77 -1.39 4.93
N THR A 13 7.54 -1.87 5.07
CA THR A 13 6.44 -1.62 4.13
C THR A 13 5.25 -1.08 4.89
N THR A 14 4.48 -0.17 4.29
CA THR A 14 3.36 0.51 4.96
C THR A 14 2.05 0.25 4.24
N GLY A 15 0.97 0.07 4.98
CA GLY A 15 -0.41 0.09 4.46
C GLY A 15 -1.16 1.31 5.00
N ALA A 16 -1.98 1.96 4.17
CA ALA A 16 -2.76 3.12 4.57
C ALA A 16 -4.15 3.15 3.90
N ALA A 17 -5.15 3.61 4.66
CA ALA A 17 -6.45 3.99 4.13
C ALA A 17 -6.74 5.47 4.42
N HIS A 18 -7.17 6.17 3.38
CA HIS A 18 -7.37 7.61 3.37
C HIS A 18 -8.85 7.94 3.19
N LEU A 19 -9.34 8.86 4.00
CA LEU A 19 -10.66 9.47 3.89
C LEU A 19 -10.53 10.98 3.68
N GLY A 20 -11.58 11.55 3.10
CA GLY A 20 -11.73 12.98 2.96
C GLY A 20 -13.03 13.31 2.23
N ASN A 21 -13.51 14.52 2.42
CA ASN A 21 -14.69 14.98 1.72
C ASN A 21 -14.34 15.46 0.30
N CYS A 22 -15.25 15.21 -0.64
CA CYS A 22 -15.19 15.71 -2.00
C CYS A 22 -16.12 16.93 -2.15
N PRO A 23 -15.70 18.04 -2.81
CA PRO A 23 -14.41 18.27 -3.45
C PRO A 23 -13.26 18.45 -2.44
N TYR A 24 -12.05 18.02 -2.83
CA TYR A 24 -10.87 17.90 -1.97
C TYR A 24 -10.59 19.15 -1.12
N ASP A 25 -10.68 18.99 0.20
CA ASP A 25 -10.16 19.92 1.20
C ASP A 25 -9.06 19.21 2.01
N ALA A 26 -7.83 19.71 1.92
CA ALA A 26 -6.69 19.15 2.65
C ALA A 26 -6.88 19.21 4.18
N GLY A 27 -7.66 20.17 4.69
CA GLY A 27 -8.01 20.26 6.11
C GLY A 27 -8.97 19.16 6.59
N GLN A 28 -9.59 18.44 5.65
CA GLN A 28 -10.52 17.34 5.90
C GLN A 28 -9.94 15.98 5.47
N HIS A 29 -8.64 15.91 5.21
CA HIS A 29 -7.97 14.64 4.98
C HIS A 29 -7.78 13.90 6.31
N GLN A 30 -8.14 12.63 6.33
CA GLN A 30 -7.84 11.70 7.42
C GLN A 30 -7.18 10.47 6.84
N TYR A 31 -6.26 9.88 7.56
CA TYR A 31 -5.70 8.59 7.19
C TYR A 31 -5.32 7.81 8.43
N VAL A 32 -5.40 6.50 8.31
CA VAL A 32 -4.87 5.55 9.28
C VAL A 32 -3.92 4.66 8.52
N SER A 33 -2.76 4.41 9.11
CA SER A 33 -1.68 3.65 8.50
C SER A 33 -0.92 2.85 9.54
N ASP A 34 -0.36 1.74 9.12
CA ASP A 34 0.60 0.98 9.91
C ASP A 34 1.69 0.40 9.00
N ALA A 35 2.69 -0.23 9.60
CA ALA A 35 3.86 -0.75 8.91
C ALA A 35 4.20 -2.19 9.32
N ALA A 36 4.56 -3.00 8.33
CA ALA A 36 5.27 -4.26 8.55
C ALA A 36 6.78 -3.99 8.53
N THR A 37 7.51 -4.63 9.44
CA THR A 37 8.98 -4.58 9.47
C THR A 37 9.55 -5.98 9.42
N THR A 38 10.68 -6.12 8.73
CA THR A 38 11.40 -7.39 8.61
C THR A 38 12.87 -7.20 9.01
N PRO A 39 13.58 -8.28 9.39
CA PRO A 39 15.03 -8.21 9.59
C PRO A 39 15.78 -7.92 8.28
N GLU A 40 15.27 -8.47 7.17
CA GLU A 40 15.83 -8.31 5.84
C GLU A 40 15.06 -7.31 4.98
N SER A 41 15.64 -6.91 3.86
CA SER A 41 15.05 -5.98 2.92
C SER A 41 13.94 -6.64 2.11
N PHE A 42 12.76 -6.02 2.03
CA PHE A 42 11.65 -6.43 1.13
C PHE A 42 12.02 -6.38 -0.36
N ALA A 43 13.14 -5.77 -0.71
CA ALA A 43 13.65 -5.74 -2.09
C ALA A 43 14.55 -6.94 -2.43
N ASN A 44 14.84 -7.82 -1.48
CA ASN A 44 15.74 -8.96 -1.71
C ASN A 44 15.05 -10.08 -2.50
N ASP A 45 13.76 -10.33 -2.21
CA ASP A 45 12.97 -11.42 -2.77
C ASP A 45 11.54 -10.97 -3.11
N PHE A 46 10.76 -11.87 -3.72
CA PHE A 46 9.34 -11.66 -3.95
C PHE A 46 8.56 -11.85 -2.64
N HIS A 47 7.58 -10.98 -2.43
CA HIS A 47 6.67 -11.01 -1.28
C HIS A 47 5.22 -10.97 -1.76
N ILE A 48 4.34 -11.61 -1.01
CA ILE A 48 2.90 -11.60 -1.29
C ILE A 48 2.28 -10.43 -0.54
N TYR A 49 1.77 -9.46 -1.29
CA TYR A 49 1.02 -8.33 -0.75
C TYR A 49 -0.47 -8.59 -0.92
N GLY A 50 -1.19 -8.68 0.19
CA GLY A 50 -2.62 -8.96 0.21
C GLY A 50 -3.41 -7.78 0.73
N ILE A 51 -4.56 -7.52 0.12
CA ILE A 51 -5.60 -6.67 0.71
C ILE A 51 -6.87 -7.51 0.76
N GLN A 52 -7.40 -7.70 1.96
CA GLN A 52 -8.75 -8.23 2.15
C GLN A 52 -9.69 -7.07 2.40
N TRP A 53 -10.77 -7.05 1.64
CA TRP A 53 -11.79 -6.03 1.73
C TRP A 53 -13.12 -6.72 2.03
N GLY A 54 -13.76 -6.33 3.12
CA GLY A 54 -15.12 -6.73 3.43
C GLY A 54 -16.00 -5.55 3.84
N PRO A 55 -17.27 -5.81 4.18
CA PRO A 55 -18.16 -4.79 4.71
C PRO A 55 -17.55 -4.19 5.98
N ASP A 56 -17.34 -2.86 5.96
CA ASP A 56 -16.84 -2.10 7.12
C ASP A 56 -15.44 -2.50 7.61
N TYR A 57 -14.60 -3.10 6.76
CA TYR A 57 -13.17 -3.25 7.07
C TYR A 57 -12.27 -3.41 5.84
N ILE A 58 -10.99 -3.07 6.03
CA ILE A 58 -9.91 -3.37 5.09
C ILE A 58 -8.73 -3.90 5.90
N SER A 59 -8.15 -5.02 5.49
CA SER A 59 -6.97 -5.63 6.12
C SER A 59 -5.84 -5.78 5.11
N TRP A 60 -4.61 -5.47 5.51
CA TRP A 60 -3.39 -5.63 4.73
C TRP A 60 -2.61 -6.83 5.23
N PHE A 61 -2.00 -7.54 4.29
CA PHE A 61 -1.20 -8.72 4.54
C PHE A 61 0.15 -8.60 3.84
N VAL A 62 1.16 -9.21 4.46
CA VAL A 62 2.48 -9.43 3.87
C VAL A 62 2.83 -10.88 4.14
N ASP A 63 3.12 -11.64 3.08
CA ASP A 63 3.45 -13.07 3.14
C ASP A 63 2.40 -13.88 3.93
N ASP A 64 1.12 -13.63 3.61
CA ASP A 64 -0.08 -14.23 4.23
C ASP A 64 -0.31 -13.91 5.73
N GLU A 65 0.54 -13.08 6.35
CA GLU A 65 0.34 -12.58 7.71
C GLU A 65 -0.37 -11.23 7.71
N MET A 66 -1.42 -11.09 8.54
CA MET A 66 -2.14 -9.82 8.68
C MET A 66 -1.25 -8.81 9.42
N VAL A 67 -1.01 -7.67 8.79
CA VAL A 67 -0.18 -6.59 9.33
C VAL A 67 -1.04 -5.51 9.95
N PHE A 68 -2.14 -5.17 9.30
CA PHE A 68 -2.92 -3.99 9.63
C PHE A 68 -4.38 -4.20 9.25
N GLN A 69 -5.30 -3.64 10.04
CA GLN A 69 -6.72 -3.61 9.71
C GLN A 69 -7.30 -2.27 10.13
N VAL A 70 -8.21 -1.75 9.31
CA VAL A 70 -9.04 -0.59 9.64
C VAL A 70 -10.52 -0.91 9.47
N SER A 71 -11.33 -0.13 10.18
CA SER A 71 -12.78 -0.13 10.19
C SER A 71 -13.29 1.34 10.25
N PRO A 72 -14.60 1.59 10.06
CA PRO A 72 -15.17 2.93 10.25
C PRO A 72 -14.86 3.55 11.62
N GLU A 73 -14.69 2.73 12.66
CA GLU A 73 -14.45 3.18 14.03
C GLU A 73 -13.06 3.81 14.23
N ASP A 74 -12.11 3.51 13.34
CA ASP A 74 -10.75 4.07 13.37
C ASP A 74 -10.70 5.52 12.85
N TYR A 75 -11.83 6.05 12.38
CA TYR A 75 -11.96 7.39 11.82
C TYR A 75 -12.93 8.26 12.63
N ASN A 76 -12.79 9.57 12.46
CA ASN A 76 -13.74 10.51 13.04
C ASN A 76 -15.15 10.29 12.46
N SER A 77 -16.18 10.37 13.30
CA SER A 77 -17.59 10.20 12.92
C SER A 77 -18.12 11.20 11.89
N ASN A 78 -17.36 12.26 11.59
CA ASN A 78 -17.68 13.21 10.53
C ASN A 78 -17.48 12.67 9.11
N TYR A 79 -16.88 11.48 8.94
CA TYR A 79 -16.65 10.86 7.64
C TYR A 79 -17.57 9.68 7.40
N VAL A 80 -18.10 9.59 6.19
CA VAL A 80 -18.81 8.39 5.72
C VAL A 80 -17.78 7.41 5.22
N TRP A 81 -17.90 6.14 5.63
CA TRP A 81 -17.07 5.04 5.14
C TRP A 81 -17.34 4.78 3.64
N PRO A 82 -16.43 5.17 2.73
CA PRO A 82 -16.69 5.07 1.29
C PRO A 82 -16.40 3.67 0.75
N PHE A 83 -15.76 2.81 1.57
CA PHE A 83 -15.17 1.59 1.08
C PHE A 83 -16.20 0.48 0.84
N ASN A 84 -17.46 0.66 1.22
CA ASN A 84 -18.51 -0.32 0.90
C ASN A 84 -19.03 -0.20 -0.55
N ASP A 85 -18.67 0.87 -1.28
CA ASP A 85 -19.22 1.13 -2.62
C ASP A 85 -18.68 0.20 -3.72
N ASN A 86 -17.64 -0.61 -3.43
CA ASN A 86 -17.06 -1.64 -4.31
C ASN A 86 -16.64 -1.18 -5.73
N GLN A 87 -16.57 0.13 -5.98
CA GLN A 87 -16.15 0.71 -7.27
C GLN A 87 -14.73 1.26 -7.19
N TRP A 88 -13.75 0.35 -7.13
CA TRP A 88 -12.35 0.71 -6.95
C TRP A 88 -11.46 0.10 -8.02
N TYR A 89 -10.37 0.79 -8.33
CA TYR A 89 -9.35 0.35 -9.28
C TYR A 89 -8.07 0.03 -8.54
N ILE A 90 -7.29 -0.88 -9.09
CA ILE A 90 -5.94 -1.17 -8.62
C ILE A 90 -4.95 -0.37 -9.46
N ILE A 91 -4.03 0.31 -8.78
CA ILE A 91 -2.96 1.08 -9.40
C ILE A 91 -1.65 0.49 -8.90
N LEU A 92 -0.73 0.23 -9.84
CA LEU A 92 0.64 -0.17 -9.55
C LEU A 92 1.59 0.86 -10.18
N ASN A 93 2.49 1.43 -9.39
CA ASN A 93 3.45 2.42 -9.86
C ASN A 93 4.81 2.26 -9.19
N LEU A 94 5.85 2.76 -9.87
CA LEU A 94 7.20 2.93 -9.34
C LEU A 94 7.54 4.42 -9.39
N ALA A 95 7.41 5.11 -8.25
CA ALA A 95 7.77 6.52 -8.15
C ALA A 95 9.28 6.68 -7.94
N ILE A 96 9.88 7.68 -8.62
CA ILE A 96 11.31 8.02 -8.51
C ILE A 96 11.41 9.48 -8.09
N THR A 97 12.07 9.76 -6.96
CA THR A 97 12.29 11.14 -6.48
C THR A 97 13.75 11.55 -6.65
N PRO A 98 14.03 12.81 -7.06
CA PRO A 98 15.40 13.26 -7.39
C PRO A 98 16.32 13.50 -6.17
N ASN A 99 15.84 13.35 -4.94
CA ASN A 99 16.59 13.72 -3.72
C ASN A 99 17.49 12.62 -3.15
N TYR A 100 17.71 11.52 -3.87
CA TYR A 100 18.68 10.47 -3.52
C TYR A 100 19.76 10.39 -4.60
N PRO A 101 21.06 10.30 -4.28
CA PRO A 101 22.12 10.38 -5.27
C PRO A 101 22.15 9.07 -6.09
N LEU A 102 21.42 9.05 -7.20
CA LEU A 102 21.57 8.01 -8.21
C LEU A 102 22.12 8.68 -9.47
N ILE A 103 23.45 8.66 -9.58
CA ILE A 103 24.12 8.87 -10.86
C ILE A 103 23.66 7.74 -11.78
N ILE A 104 22.85 8.05 -12.80
CA ILE A 104 22.54 7.11 -13.88
C ILE A 104 23.80 6.97 -14.74
N LYS A 105 24.60 5.93 -14.47
CA LYS A 105 25.66 5.43 -15.36
C LYS A 105 25.13 4.20 -16.08
N LEU A 106 24.95 4.31 -17.40
CA LEU A 106 24.56 3.18 -18.26
C LEU A 106 25.74 2.22 -18.41
N TYR A 107 25.67 1.08 -17.72
CA TYR A 107 26.51 -0.10 -17.96
C TYR A 107 25.62 -1.34 -17.94
N PHE A 108 25.77 -2.22 -18.95
CA PHE A 108 25.05 -3.49 -19.04
C PHE A 108 25.73 -4.55 -18.15
N LEU A 109 25.17 -4.83 -16.98
CA LEU A 109 25.00 -6.16 -16.34
C LEU A 109 24.55 -6.00 -14.87
N GLN A 110 23.50 -6.74 -14.54
CA GLN A 110 22.95 -7.07 -13.21
C GLN A 110 22.19 -6.00 -12.39
N LYS A 111 20.88 -6.27 -12.22
CA LYS A 111 19.90 -5.73 -11.25
C LYS A 111 19.60 -4.22 -11.33
N CYS A 112 18.83 -3.82 -12.34
CA CYS A 112 18.02 -2.60 -12.23
C CYS A 112 16.98 -2.78 -11.10
N LYS A 113 16.76 -1.73 -10.30
CA LYS A 113 15.61 -1.61 -9.38
C LYS A 113 14.33 -1.53 -10.22
N LEU A 114 13.84 -2.68 -10.66
CA LEU A 114 12.57 -2.85 -11.34
C LEU A 114 11.56 -3.38 -10.34
N ILE A 115 10.30 -2.97 -10.47
CA ILE A 115 9.21 -3.68 -9.82
C ILE A 115 8.89 -4.92 -10.65
N GLY A 116 9.04 -6.10 -10.05
CA GLY A 116 8.59 -7.36 -10.64
C GLY A 116 7.21 -7.70 -10.12
N LEU A 117 6.24 -7.89 -11.02
CA LEU A 117 4.94 -8.48 -10.69
C LEU A 117 4.90 -9.86 -11.36
N GLU A 118 4.85 -10.92 -10.56
CA GLU A 118 4.75 -12.28 -11.10
C GLU A 118 3.30 -12.59 -11.50
N TYR A 119 2.36 -12.36 -10.59
CA TYR A 119 0.94 -12.53 -10.86
C TYR A 119 0.11 -11.56 -10.02
N PHE A 120 -1.10 -11.29 -10.50
CA PHE A 120 -2.14 -10.61 -9.73
C PHE A 120 -3.34 -11.56 -9.64
N HIS A 121 -3.85 -11.77 -8.43
CA HIS A 121 -5.02 -12.59 -8.18
C HIS A 121 -6.12 -11.75 -7.53
N TYR A 122 -7.33 -11.83 -8.08
CA TYR A 122 -8.53 -11.30 -7.47
C TYR A 122 -9.55 -12.42 -7.31
N SER A 123 -10.09 -12.56 -6.10
CA SER A 123 -11.17 -13.48 -5.81
C SER A 123 -12.25 -12.76 -5.02
N ASN A 124 -13.48 -12.79 -5.52
CA ASN A 124 -14.65 -12.37 -4.77
C ASN A 124 -15.16 -13.58 -3.99
N ARG A 125 -14.77 -13.71 -2.72
CA ARG A 125 -15.37 -14.71 -1.83
C ARG A 125 -16.69 -14.14 -1.30
N THR A 126 -17.78 -14.43 -2.00
CA THR A 126 -19.11 -14.39 -1.37
C THR A 126 -19.15 -15.52 -0.33
N LEU A 127 -19.45 -15.18 0.93
CA LEU A 127 -19.86 -16.16 1.94
C LEU A 127 -21.11 -16.90 1.48
#